data_AF-A0A1H8ADX7-F1
#
_entry.id   AF-A0A1H8ADX7-F1
#
_cell.length_a   1.000
_cell.length_b   1.000
_cell.length_c   1.000
_cell.angle_alpha   90.00
_cell.angle_beta   90.00
_cell.angle_gamma   90.00
#
_symmetry.space_group_name_H-M   'P 1'
#
loop_
_entity.id
_entity.type
_entity.pdbx_description
1 polymer ?
#
loop_
_entity_poly.entity_id
_entity_poly.type
_entity_poly.pdbx_seq_one_letter_code
_entity_poly.pdbx_strand_id
1 'polypeptide(L)'
;MARPKKKLDEKQIAQVEALASVLTLEQIADYFGIARNTFTAICERQPEVFEHYKKGKNKAIASVAHNLIRQAQDGNTTAAIFYLKTQAGWKESQVIDHTSSDNSIRNPTVIKLVAPDFEEKNE
;
A
#
# COMPACT_ATOMS: atom_id res chain seq x y z
N MET A 1 -44.29 -10.18 -5.48
CA MET A 1 -43.33 -10.14 -6.61
C MET A 1 -41.99 -9.65 -6.10
N ALA A 2 -40.87 -10.22 -6.55
CA ALA A 2 -39.53 -9.76 -6.13
C ALA A 2 -39.19 -8.40 -6.77
N ARG A 3 -38.53 -7.50 -6.02
CA ARG A 3 -38.08 -6.20 -6.54
C ARG A 3 -37.01 -6.40 -7.62
N PRO A 4 -37.10 -5.74 -8.79
CA PRO A 4 -36.09 -5.88 -9.84
C PRO A 4 -34.71 -5.41 -9.37
N LYS A 5 -33.66 -6.17 -9.73
CA LYS A 5 -32.27 -5.84 -9.37
C LYS A 5 -31.77 -4.65 -10.21
N LYS A 6 -31.22 -3.62 -9.55
CA LYS A 6 -30.62 -2.46 -10.23
C LYS A 6 -29.41 -2.91 -11.07
N LYS A 7 -29.35 -2.44 -12.31
CA LYS A 7 -28.20 -2.51 -13.22
C LYS A 7 -27.70 -1.10 -13.52
N LEU A 8 -26.43 -0.97 -13.90
CA LEU A 8 -25.86 0.32 -14.30
C LEU A 8 -25.82 0.36 -15.81
N ASP A 9 -26.20 1.49 -16.39
CA ASP A 9 -26.04 1.71 -17.83
C ASP A 9 -24.61 2.16 -18.17
N GLU A 10 -24.28 2.22 -19.46
CA GLU A 10 -22.95 2.61 -19.94
C GLU A 10 -22.51 4.00 -19.46
N LYS A 11 -23.45 4.95 -19.33
CA LYS A 11 -23.15 6.31 -18.86
C LYS A 11 -22.79 6.30 -17.38
N GLN A 12 -23.53 5.54 -16.58
CA GLN A 12 -23.25 5.35 -15.16
C GLN A 12 -21.93 4.63 -14.95
N ILE A 13 -21.59 3.64 -15.78
CA ILE A 13 -20.30 2.95 -15.74
C ILE A 13 -19.14 3.93 -16.08
N ALA A 14 -19.31 4.76 -17.10
CA ALA A 14 -18.34 5.82 -17.41
C ALA A 14 -18.18 6.80 -16.24
N GLN A 15 -19.26 7.10 -15.52
CA GLN A 15 -19.24 7.94 -14.33
C GLN A 15 -18.56 7.27 -13.13
N VAL A 16 -18.69 5.94 -12.98
CA VAL A 16 -17.89 5.16 -12.01
C VAL A 16 -16.40 5.34 -12.29
N GLU A 17 -15.96 5.21 -13.55
CA GLU A 17 -14.55 5.42 -13.93
C GLU A 17 -14.08 6.84 -13.59
N ALA A 18 -14.88 7.86 -13.91
CA ALA A 18 -14.53 9.25 -13.64
C ALA A 18 -14.39 9.54 -12.13
N LEU A 19 -15.36 9.08 -11.34
CA LEU A 19 -15.39 9.31 -9.89
C LEU A 19 -14.36 8.48 -9.13
N ALA A 20 -13.99 7.30 -9.64
CA ALA A 20 -13.02 6.42 -9.00
C ALA A 20 -11.64 7.06 -8.81
N SER A 21 -11.31 8.10 -9.57
CA SER A 21 -10.07 8.86 -9.39
C SER A 21 -9.95 9.49 -7.99
N VAL A 22 -11.07 9.91 -7.39
CA VAL A 22 -11.09 10.69 -6.14
C VAL A 22 -11.99 10.10 -5.05
N LEU A 23 -12.89 9.18 -5.38
CA LEU A 23 -13.83 8.58 -4.43
C LEU A 23 -13.54 7.10 -4.17
N THR A 24 -13.96 6.62 -3.00
CA THR A 24 -14.01 5.20 -2.64
C THR A 24 -15.25 4.52 -3.23
N LEU A 25 -15.28 3.18 -3.27
CA LEU A 25 -16.46 2.40 -3.69
C LEU A 25 -17.73 2.78 -2.91
N GLU A 26 -17.60 3.05 -1.62
CA GLU A 26 -18.71 3.42 -0.75
C GLU A 26 -19.26 4.81 -1.10
N GLN A 27 -18.38 5.80 -1.25
CA GLN A 27 -18.78 7.14 -1.69
C GLN A 27 -19.40 7.14 -3.09
N ILE A 28 -18.94 6.25 -3.98
CA ILE A 28 -19.57 6.06 -5.30
C ILE A 28 -20.97 5.43 -5.15
N ALA A 29 -21.14 4.47 -4.25
CA ALA A 29 -22.46 3.91 -3.96
C ALA A 29 -23.42 4.98 -3.42
N ASP A 30 -22.95 5.80 -2.48
CA ASP A 30 -23.69 6.96 -1.94
C ASP A 30 -24.04 7.97 -3.04
N TYR A 31 -23.09 8.26 -3.96
CA TYR A 31 -23.32 9.12 -5.11
C TYR A 31 -24.47 8.62 -6.01
N PHE A 32 -24.58 7.30 -6.20
CA PHE A 32 -25.69 6.69 -6.95
C PHE A 32 -26.96 6.43 -6.11
N GLY A 33 -26.97 6.89 -4.84
CA GLY A 33 -28.08 6.73 -3.91
C GLY A 33 -28.40 5.27 -3.60
N ILE A 34 -27.38 4.41 -3.53
CA ILE A 34 -27.54 2.99 -3.23
C ILE A 34 -26.61 2.55 -2.12
N ALA A 35 -27.09 1.63 -1.29
CA ALA A 35 -26.28 1.06 -0.23
C ALA A 35 -25.05 0.33 -0.80
N ARG A 36 -23.94 0.40 -0.07
CA ARG A 36 -22.67 -0.25 -0.43
C ARG A 36 -22.83 -1.71 -0.83
N ASN A 37 -23.58 -2.51 -0.06
CA ASN A 37 -23.82 -3.93 -0.35
C ASN A 37 -24.51 -4.14 -1.71
N THR A 38 -25.39 -3.23 -2.11
CA THR A 38 -26.06 -3.24 -3.41
C THR A 38 -25.07 -2.95 -4.52
N PHE A 39 -24.16 -1.98 -4.32
CA PHE A 39 -23.09 -1.68 -5.26
C PHE A 39 -22.10 -2.84 -5.40
N THR A 40 -21.69 -3.48 -4.30
CA THR A 40 -20.85 -4.69 -4.34
C THR A 40 -21.52 -5.81 -5.13
N ALA A 41 -22.80 -6.08 -4.86
CA ALA A 41 -23.54 -7.09 -5.60
C ALA A 41 -23.75 -6.69 -7.08
N ILE A 42 -23.79 -5.40 -7.40
CA ILE A 42 -23.77 -4.90 -8.79
C ILE A 42 -22.44 -5.26 -9.46
N CYS A 43 -21.31 -5.01 -8.81
CA CYS A 43 -19.98 -5.35 -9.33
C CYS A 43 -19.79 -6.86 -9.57
N GLU A 44 -20.38 -7.72 -8.72
CA GLU A 44 -20.35 -9.17 -8.93
C GLU A 44 -21.16 -9.61 -10.15
N ARG A 45 -22.29 -8.95 -10.41
CA ARG A 45 -23.19 -9.28 -11.54
C ARG A 45 -22.79 -8.62 -12.85
N GLN A 46 -22.05 -7.52 -12.78
CA GLN A 46 -21.57 -6.70 -13.89
C GLN A 46 -20.08 -6.38 -13.63
N PRO A 47 -19.17 -7.33 -13.90
CA PRO A 47 -17.74 -7.18 -13.64
C PRO A 47 -17.14 -5.91 -14.27
N GLU A 48 -17.67 -5.48 -15.41
CA GLU A 48 -17.27 -4.27 -16.12
C GLU A 48 -17.34 -3.02 -15.24
N VAL A 49 -18.31 -2.93 -14.32
CA VAL A 49 -18.42 -1.81 -13.35
C VAL A 49 -17.15 -1.70 -12.51
N PHE A 50 -16.65 -2.84 -12.03
CA PHE A 50 -15.45 -2.87 -11.19
C PHE A 50 -14.17 -2.69 -11.99
N GLU A 51 -14.12 -3.14 -13.24
CA GLU A 51 -13.02 -2.86 -14.16
C GLU A 51 -12.88 -1.37 -14.42
N HIS A 52 -13.99 -0.68 -14.69
CA HIS A 52 -14.02 0.77 -14.87
C HIS A 52 -13.61 1.52 -13.59
N TYR A 53 -14.03 1.04 -12.42
CA TYR A 53 -13.54 1.57 -11.14
C TYR A 53 -12.01 1.46 -11.00
N LYS A 54 -11.43 0.27 -11.26
CA LYS A 54 -9.97 0.06 -11.22
C LYS A 54 -9.25 0.95 -12.23
N LYS A 55 -9.79 1.07 -13.44
CA LYS A 55 -9.24 1.93 -14.49
C LYS A 55 -9.20 3.40 -14.07
N GLY A 56 -10.24 3.90 -13.43
CA GLY A 56 -10.26 5.25 -12.86
C GLY A 56 -9.21 5.47 -11.76
N LYS A 57 -9.04 4.50 -10.86
CA LYS A 57 -7.96 4.51 -9.85
C LYS A 57 -6.57 4.55 -10.49
N ASN A 58 -6.33 3.70 -11.48
CA ASN A 58 -5.05 3.63 -12.18
C ASN A 58 -4.74 4.94 -12.91
N LYS A 59 -5.74 5.59 -13.52
CA LYS A 59 -5.59 6.91 -14.15
C LYS A 59 -5.13 7.98 -13.16
N ALA A 60 -5.71 8.02 -11.95
CA ALA A 60 -5.30 8.95 -10.92
C ALA A 60 -3.85 8.70 -10.46
N ILE A 61 -3.49 7.44 -10.22
CA ILE A 61 -2.12 7.06 -9.84
C ILE A 61 -1.13 7.46 -10.94
N ALA A 62 -1.44 7.15 -12.20
CA ALA A 62 -0.60 7.52 -13.33
C ALA A 62 -0.43 9.04 -13.45
N SER A 63 -1.51 9.82 -13.26
CA SER A 63 -1.46 11.28 -13.27
C SER A 63 -0.51 11.84 -12.20
N VAL A 64 -0.62 11.34 -10.97
CA VAL A 64 0.28 11.74 -9.86
C VAL A 64 1.72 11.31 -10.15
N ALA A 65 1.94 10.10 -10.68
CA ALA A 65 3.27 9.63 -11.04
C ALA A 65 3.92 10.49 -12.14
N HIS A 66 3.18 10.85 -13.18
CA HIS A 66 3.65 11.77 -14.22
C HIS A 66 3.98 13.15 -13.66
N ASN A 67 3.17 13.67 -12.74
CA ASN A 67 3.45 14.92 -12.07
C ASN A 67 4.75 14.86 -11.27
N LEU A 68 5.00 13.76 -10.54
CA LEU A 68 6.23 13.58 -9.76
C LEU A 68 7.48 13.51 -10.65
N ILE A 69 7.39 12.81 -11.79
CA ILE A 69 8.48 12.77 -12.79
C ILE A 69 8.79 14.18 -13.29
N ARG A 70 7.75 14.96 -13.65
CA ARG A 70 7.93 16.34 -14.09
C ARG A 70 8.59 17.20 -13.01
N GLN A 71 8.13 17.11 -11.77
CA GLN A 71 8.75 17.84 -10.66
C GLN A 71 10.22 17.49 -10.48
N ALA A 72 10.59 16.21 -10.60
CA ALA A 72 11.99 15.78 -10.55
C ALA A 72 12.82 16.41 -11.67
N GLN A 73 12.29 16.48 -12.89
CA GLN A 73 12.94 17.13 -14.04
C GLN A 73 13.05 18.65 -13.87
N ASP A 74 12.08 19.29 -13.23
CA ASP A 74 12.04 20.72 -12.95
C ASP A 74 12.91 21.11 -11.73
N GLY A 75 13.65 20.17 -11.14
CA GLY A 75 14.63 20.43 -10.07
C GLY A 75 14.16 20.13 -8.65
N ASN A 76 12.99 19.55 -8.44
CA ASN A 76 12.57 19.06 -7.12
C ASN A 76 13.44 17.86 -6.70
N THR A 77 14.44 18.10 -5.86
CA THR A 77 15.40 17.09 -5.41
C THR A 77 14.72 15.93 -4.68
N THR A 78 13.68 16.20 -3.87
CA THR A 78 12.94 15.15 -3.16
C THR A 78 12.24 14.20 -4.13
N ALA A 79 11.59 14.75 -5.17
CA ALA A 79 10.95 13.95 -6.22
C ALA A 79 11.98 13.12 -7.00
N ALA A 80 13.12 13.71 -7.34
CA ALA A 80 14.22 13.02 -8.03
C ALA A 80 14.81 11.87 -7.19
N ILE A 81 15.10 12.13 -5.91
CA ILE A 81 15.56 11.09 -4.96
C ILE A 81 14.53 9.98 -4.86
N PHE A 82 13.26 10.30 -4.64
CA PHE A 82 12.20 9.28 -4.54
C PHE A 82 12.13 8.40 -5.80
N TYR A 83 12.16 9.02 -6.99
CA TYR A 83 12.12 8.28 -8.25
C TYR A 83 13.33 7.35 -8.40
N LEU A 84 14.55 7.86 -8.16
CA LEU A 84 15.76 7.05 -8.27
C LEU A 84 15.85 5.93 -7.21
N LYS A 85 15.38 6.17 -5.99
CA LYS A 85 15.30 5.13 -4.95
C LYS A 85 14.33 4.02 -5.34
N THR A 86 13.16 4.37 -5.87
CA THR A 86 12.09 3.40 -6.17
C THR A 86 12.21 2.74 -7.54
N GLN A 87 12.78 3.41 -8.54
CA GLN A 87 12.85 2.91 -9.93
C GLN A 87 14.27 2.56 -10.40
N ALA A 88 15.30 3.18 -9.84
CA ALA A 88 16.69 2.96 -10.24
C ALA A 88 17.53 2.24 -9.17
N GLY A 89 16.91 1.80 -8.06
CA GLY A 89 17.58 1.06 -6.99
C GLY A 89 18.61 1.89 -6.20
N TRP A 90 18.54 3.23 -6.26
CA TRP A 90 19.41 4.07 -5.44
C TRP A 90 19.14 3.79 -3.96
N LYS A 91 20.17 3.44 -3.21
CA LYS A 91 20.11 3.25 -1.76
C LYS A 91 21.27 3.97 -1.10
N GLU A 92 21.00 4.51 0.07
CA GLU A 92 22.04 4.96 0.98
C GLU A 92 22.40 3.79 1.90
N SER A 93 23.68 3.43 1.94
CA SER A 93 24.18 2.41 2.87
C SER A 93 24.82 3.11 4.05
N GLN A 94 24.34 2.83 5.26
CA GLN A 94 25.01 3.24 6.49
C GLN A 94 25.76 2.03 7.05
N VAL A 95 27.09 2.11 7.08
CA VAL A 95 27.90 1.18 7.86
C VAL A 95 27.94 1.74 9.28
N ILE A 96 27.20 1.11 10.18
CA ILE A 96 27.24 1.46 11.60
C ILE A 96 28.36 0.64 12.22
N ASP A 97 29.46 1.31 12.58
CA ASP A 97 30.53 0.70 13.34
C ASP A 97 30.12 0.63 14.83
N HIS A 98 30.03 -0.58 15.35
CA HIS A 98 29.73 -0.83 16.77
C HIS A 98 31.00 -0.89 17.64
N THR A 99 32.17 -0.57 17.08
CA THR A 99 33.42 -0.53 17.82
C THR A 99 33.72 0.89 18.29
N SER A 100 33.63 1.09 19.60
CA SER A 100 34.15 2.29 20.24
C SER A 100 35.68 2.19 20.29
N SER A 101 36.39 3.00 19.49
CA SER A 101 37.85 3.12 19.52
C SER A 101 38.40 3.59 20.88
N ASP A 102 37.55 4.21 21.69
CA ASP A 102 37.83 4.67 23.05
C ASP A 102 37.55 3.62 24.15
N ASN A 103 37.11 2.42 23.79
CA ASN A 103 36.79 1.34 24.73
C ASN A 103 35.68 1.66 25.76
N SER A 104 34.80 2.62 25.48
CA SER A 104 33.62 2.87 26.31
C SER A 104 32.63 1.69 26.35
N ILE A 105 32.60 0.87 25.29
CA ILE A 105 31.80 -0.37 25.20
C ILE A 105 32.65 -1.57 25.66
N ARG A 106 33.02 -1.61 26.95
CA ARG A 106 33.95 -2.62 27.49
C ARG A 106 33.33 -3.77 28.27
N ASN A 107 32.04 -3.71 28.58
CA ASN A 107 31.42 -4.71 29.44
C ASN A 107 30.27 -5.41 28.70
N PRO A 108 30.57 -6.29 27.71
CA PRO A 108 29.53 -7.17 27.19
C PRO A 108 28.99 -8.01 28.34
N THR A 109 27.66 -8.06 28.48
CA THR A 109 27.01 -8.96 29.44
C THR A 109 27.31 -10.40 29.03
N VAL A 110 28.16 -11.09 29.80
CA VAL A 110 28.51 -12.49 29.56
C VAL A 110 27.47 -13.38 30.23
N ILE A 111 26.69 -14.11 29.43
CA ILE A 111 25.79 -15.16 29.91
C ILE A 111 26.55 -16.49 29.87
N LYS A 112 26.80 -17.09 31.04
CA LYS A 112 27.38 -18.44 31.14
C LYS A 112 26.25 -19.44 31.30
N LEU A 113 26.17 -20.40 30.38
CA LEU A 113 25.31 -21.57 30.52
C LEU A 113 26.04 -22.60 31.36
N VAL A 114 25.49 -22.92 32.54
CA VAL A 114 26.01 -23.98 33.42
C VAL A 114 24.99 -25.10 33.43
N ALA A 115 25.42 -26.32 33.10
CA ALA A 115 24.56 -27.49 33.22
C ALA A 115 24.30 -27.77 34.72
N PRO A 116 23.07 -28.10 35.14
CA PRO A 116 22.82 -28.53 36.50
C PRO A 116 23.55 -29.85 36.77
N ASP A 117 24.17 -29.95 37.94
CA ASP A 117 24.77 -31.20 38.40
C ASP A 117 23.65 -32.25 38.58
N PHE A 118 23.80 -33.40 37.92
CA PHE A 118 22.92 -34.54 38.13
C PHE A 118 23.41 -35.33 39.33
N GLU A 119 22.71 -35.21 40.45
CA GLU A 119 22.84 -36.15 41.57
C GLU A 119 22.32 -37.52 41.11
N GLU A 120 23.23 -38.47 40.86
CA GLU A 120 22.88 -39.88 40.67
C GLU A 120 22.24 -40.40 41.98
N LYS A 121 20.91 -40.51 41.99
CA LYS A 121 20.20 -41.27 43.03
C LYS A 121 20.59 -42.73 42.90
N ASN A 122 21.53 -43.17 43.75
CA ASN A 122 21.77 -44.58 44.01
C ASN A 122 20.68 -45.11 44.95
N GLU A 123 19.64 -45.72 44.40
CA GLU A 123 18.96 -46.93 44.96
C GLU A 123 17.99 -47.56 43.95
#